data_AF-A0A6H1KJB3-F1
#
_entry.id   AF-A0A6H1KJB3-F1
#
_cell.length_a   1.000
_cell.length_b   1.000
_cell.length_c   1.000
_cell.angle_alpha   90.00
_cell.angle_beta   90.00
_cell.angle_gamma   90.00
#
_symmetry.space_group_name_H-M   'P 1'
#
loop_
_entity.id
_entity.type
_entity.pdbx_description
1 polymer ?
#
loop_
_entity_poly.entity_id
_entity_poly.type
_entity_poly.pdbx_seq_one_letter_code
_entity_poly.pdbx_strand_id
1 'polypeptide(L)'
;MCRVVDLQQAVLAKNDACAHTLREDLAARGTALVNLLSSPGSGKTALLEGELTLARDRGIPVAALTADLATENDAVRLARSGVPVKQVLTDGLCHLEAEMLGGHLHGWLPADTRLLFIENVGNLVCPASYDLGETLRVVLASVTEGEDKPLKYPTAFGLAHLVVVTKTDIAEAVSFDEKEFRANVEQINPGVEVVLTSARGGEGDGLLLDRALAARDGTPVHIPVMTRKSHHVHDAEDGQPCDEGHTHTAAPSHGEHSHAGEHTHPHRAPGGPAHTADPDTVASSRS
;
A
#
# COMPACT_ATOMS: atom_id res chain seq x y z
N MET A 1 8.11 10.62 26.69
CA MET A 1 6.75 10.35 26.15
C MET A 1 6.87 10.40 24.64
N CYS A 2 6.80 9.25 23.96
CA CYS A 2 6.78 9.20 22.50
C CYS A 2 5.45 9.79 22.02
N ARG A 3 5.47 10.81 21.16
CA ARG A 3 4.22 11.40 20.64
C ARG A 3 3.65 10.46 19.58
N VAL A 4 2.33 10.42 19.42
CA VAL A 4 1.65 9.56 18.43
C VAL A 4 2.19 9.79 17.01
N VAL A 5 2.57 11.04 16.70
CA VAL A 5 3.16 11.43 15.42
C VAL A 5 4.51 10.73 15.17
N ASP A 6 5.37 10.63 16.20
CA ASP A 6 6.69 10.02 16.10
C ASP A 6 6.57 8.51 15.80
N LEU A 7 5.57 7.85 16.40
CA LEU A 7 5.29 6.43 16.14
C LEU A 7 4.77 6.20 14.72
N GLN A 8 3.85 7.04 14.23
CA GLN A 8 3.31 6.93 12.87
C GLN A 8 4.41 7.10 11.81
N GLN A 9 5.29 8.09 12.00
CA GLN A 9 6.44 8.29 11.12
C GLN A 9 7.40 7.09 11.13
N ALA A 10 7.66 6.51 12.30
CA ALA A 10 8.52 5.33 12.41
C ALA A 10 7.92 4.10 11.68
N VAL A 11 6.60 3.90 11.75
CA VAL A 11 5.90 2.83 11.02
C VAL A 11 6.02 3.01 9.51
N LEU A 12 5.76 4.22 9.00
CA LEU A 12 5.87 4.51 7.57
C LEU A 12 7.32 4.39 7.07
N ALA A 13 8.29 4.89 7.83
CA ALA A 13 9.70 4.76 7.48
C ALA A 13 10.17 3.29 7.44
N LYS A 14 9.67 2.45 8.36
CA LYS A 14 9.92 1.00 8.31
C LYS A 14 9.33 0.40 7.04
N ASN A 15 8.09 0.75 6.69
CA ASN A 15 7.46 0.27 5.47
C ASN A 15 8.25 0.69 4.22
N ASP A 16 8.70 1.94 4.14
CA ASP A 16 9.48 2.45 3.00
C ASP A 16 10.80 1.68 2.82
N ALA A 17 11.48 1.33 3.91
CA ALA A 17 12.66 0.47 3.85
C ALA A 17 12.33 -0.92 3.29
N CYS A 18 11.23 -1.54 3.76
CA CYS A 18 10.77 -2.82 3.23
C CYS A 18 10.34 -2.73 1.75
N ALA A 19 9.69 -1.64 1.36
CA ALA A 19 9.27 -1.38 -0.02
C ALA A 19 10.47 -1.22 -0.96
N HIS A 20 11.53 -0.55 -0.49
CA HIS A 20 12.78 -0.44 -1.23
C HIS A 20 13.40 -1.82 -1.51
N THR A 21 13.56 -2.65 -0.47
CA THR A 21 14.09 -4.01 -0.63
C THR A 21 13.23 -4.85 -1.56
N LEU A 22 11.90 -4.81 -1.41
CA LEU A 22 10.99 -5.57 -2.27
C LEU A 22 11.09 -5.13 -3.74
N ARG A 23 11.22 -3.82 -3.98
CA ARG A 23 11.43 -3.27 -5.33
C ARG A 23 12.72 -3.79 -5.95
N GLU A 24 13.83 -3.78 -5.21
CA GLU A 24 15.12 -4.29 -5.67
C GLU A 24 15.07 -5.78 -5.99
N ASP A 25 14.46 -6.58 -5.13
CA ASP A 25 14.30 -8.03 -5.31
C ASP A 25 13.48 -8.38 -6.56
N LEU A 26 12.37 -7.66 -6.78
CA LEU A 26 11.52 -7.86 -7.96
C LEU A 26 12.21 -7.36 -9.24
N ALA A 27 12.91 -6.23 -9.18
CA ALA A 27 13.69 -5.72 -10.31
C ALA A 27 14.81 -6.70 -10.70
N ALA A 28 15.51 -7.30 -9.73
CA ALA A 28 16.54 -8.31 -9.96
C ALA A 28 15.98 -9.58 -10.63
N ARG A 29 14.69 -9.88 -10.43
CA ARG A 29 13.94 -10.96 -11.10
C ARG A 29 13.39 -10.56 -12.47
N GLY A 30 13.48 -9.29 -12.85
CA GLY A 30 12.84 -8.77 -14.06
C GLY A 30 11.31 -8.67 -13.96
N THR A 31 10.77 -8.65 -12.75
CA THR A 31 9.33 -8.53 -12.46
C THR A 31 8.98 -7.07 -12.15
N ALA A 32 8.00 -6.50 -12.86
CA ALA A 32 7.40 -5.22 -12.46
C ALA A 32 6.13 -5.46 -11.63
N LEU A 33 5.99 -4.70 -10.54
CA LEU A 33 4.82 -4.76 -9.67
C LEU A 33 3.86 -3.62 -10.01
N VAL A 34 2.58 -3.96 -10.19
CA VAL A 34 1.49 -3.03 -10.50
C VAL A 34 0.49 -3.04 -9.35
N ASN A 35 0.41 -1.96 -8.59
CA ASN A 35 -0.46 -1.80 -7.42
C ASN A 35 -1.74 -1.06 -7.81
N LEU A 36 -2.90 -1.72 -7.68
CA LEU A 36 -4.22 -1.18 -8.02
C LEU A 36 -4.94 -0.67 -6.77
N LEU A 37 -5.13 0.64 -6.68
CA LEU A 37 -5.87 1.30 -5.60
C LEU A 37 -7.23 1.77 -6.10
N SER A 38 -8.30 1.61 -5.31
CA SER A 38 -9.63 2.11 -5.66
C SER A 38 -10.55 2.19 -4.45
N SER A 39 -11.75 2.73 -4.62
CA SER A 39 -12.83 2.50 -3.65
C SER A 39 -13.38 1.07 -3.78
N PRO A 40 -14.14 0.56 -2.80
CA PRO A 40 -14.93 -0.66 -2.98
C PRO A 40 -15.84 -0.54 -4.20
N GLY A 41 -15.93 -1.60 -5.00
CA GLY A 41 -16.84 -1.64 -6.14
C GLY A 41 -16.45 -0.79 -7.35
N SER A 42 -15.26 -0.16 -7.38
CA SER A 42 -14.77 0.57 -8.57
C SER A 42 -14.46 -0.35 -9.77
N GLY A 43 -14.49 -1.68 -9.61
CA GLY A 43 -14.32 -2.63 -10.72
C GLY A 43 -12.90 -3.14 -10.94
N LYS A 44 -12.01 -3.06 -9.94
CA LYS A 44 -10.62 -3.60 -10.00
C LYS A 44 -10.58 -5.05 -10.48
N THR A 45 -11.28 -5.95 -9.80
CA THR A 45 -11.32 -7.38 -10.14
C THR A 45 -11.81 -7.65 -11.55
N ALA A 46 -12.79 -6.88 -12.03
CA ALA A 46 -13.35 -7.05 -13.36
C ALA A 46 -12.37 -6.62 -14.46
N LEU A 47 -11.73 -5.47 -14.28
CA LEU A 47 -10.67 -5.01 -15.16
C LEU A 47 -9.51 -6.02 -15.15
N LEU A 48 -9.04 -6.41 -13.96
CA LEU A 48 -7.90 -7.30 -13.80
C LEU A 48 -8.17 -8.70 -14.38
N GLU A 49 -9.37 -9.27 -14.22
CA GLU A 49 -9.75 -10.54 -14.86
C GLU A 49 -9.56 -10.50 -16.39
N GLY A 50 -9.95 -9.39 -17.03
CA GLY A 50 -9.77 -9.16 -18.47
C GLY A 50 -8.29 -9.04 -18.84
N GLU A 51 -7.53 -8.21 -18.11
CA GLU A 51 -6.10 -8.00 -18.35
C GLU A 51 -5.27 -9.28 -18.17
N LEU A 52 -5.56 -10.09 -17.15
CA LEU A 52 -4.88 -11.39 -16.92
C LEU A 52 -5.22 -12.40 -18.02
N THR A 53 -6.47 -12.45 -18.46
CA THR A 53 -6.90 -13.33 -19.56
C THR A 53 -6.17 -12.95 -20.85
N LEU A 54 -6.14 -11.66 -21.17
CA LEU A 54 -5.42 -11.15 -22.33
C LEU A 54 -3.91 -11.41 -22.24
N ALA A 55 -3.30 -11.25 -21.07
CA ALA A 55 -1.89 -11.53 -20.84
C ALA A 55 -1.56 -13.01 -21.10
N ARG A 56 -2.40 -13.93 -20.59
CA ARG A 56 -2.28 -15.37 -20.88
C ARG A 56 -2.38 -15.64 -22.38
N ASP A 57 -3.38 -15.07 -23.04
CA ASP A 57 -3.61 -15.30 -24.49
C ASP A 57 -2.44 -14.76 -25.34
N ARG A 58 -1.77 -13.70 -24.86
CA ARG A 58 -0.54 -13.14 -25.44
C ARG A 58 0.75 -13.88 -25.02
N GLY A 59 0.65 -14.90 -24.17
CA GLY A 59 1.81 -15.67 -23.69
C GLY A 59 2.73 -14.86 -22.77
N ILE A 60 2.20 -13.86 -22.06
CA ILE A 60 2.95 -13.03 -21.11
C ILE A 60 2.84 -13.68 -19.72
N PRO A 61 3.95 -14.09 -19.09
CA PRO A 61 3.93 -14.60 -17.72
C PRO A 61 3.51 -13.51 -16.73
N VAL A 62 2.31 -13.67 -16.16
CA VAL A 62 1.75 -12.77 -15.16
C VAL A 62 1.27 -13.54 -13.95
N ALA A 63 1.27 -12.90 -12.80
CA ALA A 63 0.63 -13.39 -11.58
C ALA A 63 -0.20 -12.28 -10.95
N ALA A 64 -1.20 -12.65 -10.15
CA ALA A 64 -1.99 -11.69 -9.39
C ALA A 64 -2.07 -12.06 -7.91
N LEU A 65 -2.06 -11.06 -7.07
CA LEU A 65 -2.38 -11.18 -5.65
C LEU A 65 -3.53 -10.22 -5.36
N THR A 66 -4.58 -10.70 -4.73
CA THR A 66 -5.69 -9.86 -4.27
C THR A 66 -5.73 -9.83 -2.75
N ALA A 67 -6.04 -8.67 -2.18
CA ALA A 67 -6.11 -8.45 -0.76
C ALA A 67 -7.46 -7.89 -0.35
N ASP A 68 -8.12 -8.60 0.58
CA ASP A 68 -9.41 -8.22 1.14
C ASP A 68 -9.42 -8.33 2.65
N LEU A 69 -10.40 -7.68 3.27
CA LEU A 69 -10.68 -7.86 4.71
C LEU A 69 -11.29 -9.24 4.99
N ALA A 70 -12.09 -9.74 4.05
CA ALA A 70 -12.82 -10.99 4.20
C ALA A 70 -13.19 -11.58 2.83
N THR A 71 -13.45 -12.90 2.83
CA THR A 71 -13.82 -13.71 1.66
C THR A 71 -12.69 -13.90 0.65
N GLU A 72 -12.85 -14.89 -0.22
CA GLU A 72 -11.89 -15.23 -1.29
C GLU A 72 -12.50 -15.00 -2.67
N ASN A 73 -13.60 -14.23 -2.75
CA ASN A 73 -14.40 -14.09 -3.95
C ASN A 73 -13.60 -13.52 -5.13
N ASP A 74 -12.75 -12.54 -4.84
CA ASP A 74 -11.93 -11.89 -5.86
C ASP A 74 -10.83 -12.85 -6.35
N ALA A 75 -10.20 -13.62 -5.48
CA ALA A 75 -9.22 -14.64 -5.90
C ALA A 75 -9.86 -15.75 -6.74
N VAL A 76 -11.03 -16.26 -6.33
CA VAL A 76 -11.78 -17.27 -7.10
C VAL A 76 -12.15 -16.75 -8.48
N ARG A 77 -12.52 -15.47 -8.57
CA ARG A 77 -12.85 -14.82 -9.84
C ARG A 77 -11.62 -14.67 -10.72
N LEU A 78 -10.52 -14.10 -10.20
CA LEU A 78 -9.28 -13.90 -10.95
C LEU A 78 -8.67 -15.22 -11.42
N ALA A 79 -8.80 -16.31 -10.64
CA ALA A 79 -8.29 -17.63 -11.01
C ALA A 79 -8.92 -18.20 -12.30
N ARG A 80 -10.09 -17.69 -12.73
CA ARG A 80 -10.71 -18.07 -14.01
C ARG A 80 -9.88 -17.67 -15.23
N SER A 81 -9.01 -16.67 -15.08
CA SER A 81 -8.02 -16.32 -16.11
C SER A 81 -6.98 -17.42 -16.33
N GLY A 82 -6.85 -18.40 -15.42
CA GLY A 82 -5.89 -19.50 -15.54
C GLY A 82 -4.44 -19.12 -15.22
N VAL A 83 -4.18 -17.89 -14.78
CA VAL A 83 -2.87 -17.46 -14.30
C VAL A 83 -2.72 -17.74 -12.79
N PRO A 84 -1.51 -17.74 -12.23
CA PRO A 84 -1.29 -17.84 -10.79
C PRO A 84 -1.95 -16.69 -10.02
N VAL A 85 -2.85 -17.02 -9.10
CA VAL A 85 -3.57 -16.07 -8.24
C VAL A 85 -3.39 -16.43 -6.77
N LYS A 86 -3.14 -15.44 -5.91
CA LYS A 86 -3.07 -15.59 -4.46
C LYS A 86 -4.04 -14.65 -3.75
N GLN A 87 -4.82 -15.20 -2.83
CA GLN A 87 -5.58 -14.40 -1.87
C GLN A 87 -4.70 -14.03 -0.68
N VAL A 88 -4.88 -12.80 -0.20
CA VAL A 88 -4.43 -12.35 1.12
C VAL A 88 -5.66 -11.87 1.89
N LEU A 89 -5.86 -12.42 3.07
CA LEU A 89 -6.79 -11.87 4.06
C LEU A 89 -5.97 -10.97 4.98
N THR A 90 -6.37 -9.71 5.07
CA THR A 90 -5.62 -8.66 5.76
C THR A 90 -5.84 -8.65 7.29
N ASP A 91 -6.61 -9.61 7.81
CA ASP A 91 -6.94 -9.76 9.23
C ASP A 91 -7.42 -8.47 9.91
N GLY A 92 -8.18 -7.66 9.16
CA GLY A 92 -8.77 -6.40 9.62
C GLY A 92 -8.00 -5.14 9.25
N LEU A 93 -6.82 -5.26 8.63
CA LEU A 93 -6.11 -4.09 8.08
C LEU A 93 -6.80 -3.57 6.82
N CYS A 94 -6.87 -2.24 6.69
CA CYS A 94 -7.49 -1.58 5.53
C CYS A 94 -6.54 -1.41 4.32
N HIS A 95 -5.35 -2.00 4.37
CA HIS A 95 -4.29 -1.88 3.36
C HIS A 95 -3.29 -3.05 3.48
N LEU A 96 -2.45 -3.19 2.45
CA LEU A 96 -1.25 -4.02 2.49
C LEU A 96 -0.02 -3.21 2.91
N GLU A 97 0.94 -3.88 3.54
CA GLU A 97 2.28 -3.37 3.84
C GLU A 97 3.34 -4.15 3.04
N ALA A 98 4.49 -3.52 2.77
CA ALA A 98 5.54 -4.15 1.95
C ALA A 98 6.12 -5.43 2.58
N GLU A 99 6.30 -5.47 3.90
CA GLU A 99 6.78 -6.65 4.62
C GLU A 99 5.81 -7.84 4.50
N MET A 100 4.51 -7.57 4.69
CA MET A 100 3.44 -8.56 4.50
C MET A 100 3.45 -9.10 3.07
N LEU A 101 3.51 -8.21 2.07
CA LEU A 101 3.54 -8.60 0.67
C LEU A 101 4.76 -9.47 0.36
N GLY A 102 5.96 -9.06 0.78
CA GLY A 102 7.19 -9.83 0.60
C GLY A 102 7.08 -11.25 1.16
N GLY A 103 6.49 -11.39 2.36
CA GLY A 103 6.22 -12.69 2.98
C GLY A 103 5.28 -13.58 2.14
N HIS A 104 4.24 -13.01 1.53
CA HIS A 104 3.35 -13.76 0.65
C HIS A 104 3.98 -14.14 -0.69
N LEU A 105 4.91 -13.34 -1.21
CA LEU A 105 5.59 -13.64 -2.48
C LEU A 105 6.68 -14.71 -2.32
N HIS A 106 7.30 -14.79 -1.14
CA HIS A 106 8.35 -15.76 -0.86
C HIS A 106 7.85 -17.20 -1.07
N GLY A 107 8.56 -17.95 -1.92
CA GLY A 107 8.23 -19.35 -2.25
C GLY A 107 6.96 -19.56 -3.09
N TRP A 108 6.22 -18.50 -3.43
CA TRP A 108 4.98 -18.59 -4.21
C TRP A 108 5.12 -18.02 -5.62
N LEU A 109 5.76 -16.86 -5.78
CA LEU A 109 5.81 -16.16 -7.06
C LEU A 109 6.64 -16.95 -8.10
N PRO A 110 6.06 -17.35 -9.25
CA PRO A 110 6.78 -18.05 -10.31
C PRO A 110 8.00 -17.28 -10.79
N ALA A 111 9.09 -17.99 -11.10
CA ALA A 111 10.39 -17.38 -11.39
C ALA A 111 10.41 -16.57 -12.70
N ASP A 112 9.55 -16.89 -13.66
CA ASP A 112 9.45 -16.24 -14.96
C ASP A 112 8.42 -15.11 -15.00
N THR A 113 7.78 -14.78 -13.86
CA THR A 113 6.76 -13.72 -13.78
C THR A 113 7.32 -12.38 -14.25
N ARG A 114 6.76 -11.82 -15.33
CA ARG A 114 7.14 -10.50 -15.85
C ARG A 114 6.35 -9.39 -15.17
N LEU A 115 5.07 -9.61 -14.89
CA LEU A 115 4.21 -8.65 -14.21
C LEU A 115 3.51 -9.31 -13.04
N LEU A 116 3.55 -8.64 -11.90
CA LEU A 116 2.80 -8.98 -10.70
C LEU A 116 1.76 -7.90 -10.46
N PHE A 117 0.48 -8.25 -10.61
CA PHE A 117 -0.63 -7.37 -10.28
C PHE A 117 -1.04 -7.55 -8.82
N ILE A 118 -1.12 -6.44 -8.09
CA ILE A 118 -1.65 -6.39 -6.72
C ILE A 118 -3.00 -5.68 -6.77
N GLU A 119 -4.08 -6.43 -6.60
CA GLU A 119 -5.38 -5.86 -6.29
C GLU A 119 -5.43 -5.53 -4.79
N ASN A 120 -5.18 -4.26 -4.46
CA ASN A 120 -5.17 -3.82 -3.07
C ASN A 120 -6.59 -3.74 -2.50
N VAL A 121 -6.70 -3.61 -1.18
CA VAL A 121 -7.98 -3.43 -0.51
C VAL A 121 -8.75 -2.25 -1.11
N GLY A 122 -10.06 -2.38 -1.28
CA GLY A 122 -10.94 -1.29 -1.70
C GLY A 122 -10.96 -0.13 -0.70
N ASN A 123 -9.94 0.72 -0.73
CA ASN A 123 -9.80 1.91 0.09
C ASN A 123 -8.85 2.91 -0.60
N LEU A 124 -9.19 4.20 -0.58
CA LEU A 124 -8.34 5.27 -1.14
C LEU A 124 -7.61 6.12 -0.10
N VAL A 125 -7.79 5.80 1.18
CA VAL A 125 -7.17 6.53 2.29
C VAL A 125 -5.96 5.76 2.82
N CYS A 126 -6.17 4.58 3.41
CA CYS A 126 -5.07 3.82 4.01
C CYS A 126 -4.00 3.43 2.97
N PRO A 127 -4.34 2.77 1.85
CA PRO A 127 -3.33 2.27 0.92
C PRO A 127 -2.49 3.36 0.26
N ALA A 128 -3.00 4.59 0.16
CA ALA A 128 -2.30 5.70 -0.47
C ALA A 128 -1.00 6.07 0.27
N SER A 129 -0.92 5.80 1.58
CA SER A 129 0.23 6.15 2.41
C SER A 129 1.32 5.09 2.47
N TYR A 130 1.08 3.90 1.91
CA TYR A 130 2.00 2.76 1.99
C TYR A 130 2.55 2.44 0.61
N ASP A 131 3.86 2.56 0.45
CA ASP A 131 4.59 2.05 -0.71
C ASP A 131 4.71 0.52 -0.60
N LEU A 132 4.42 -0.20 -1.68
CA LEU A 132 4.58 -1.66 -1.77
C LEU A 132 5.80 -2.04 -2.61
N GLY A 133 6.65 -1.09 -2.99
CA GLY A 133 7.75 -1.32 -3.90
C GLY A 133 7.29 -1.37 -5.36
N GLU A 134 6.11 -0.83 -5.67
CA GLU A 134 5.55 -0.88 -7.01
C GLU A 134 6.38 -0.16 -8.07
N THR A 135 6.33 -0.70 -9.28
CA THR A 135 6.77 -0.01 -10.50
C THR A 135 5.68 0.93 -11.00
N LEU A 136 4.42 0.52 -10.88
CA LEU A 136 3.26 1.32 -11.23
C LEU A 136 2.24 1.33 -10.10
N ARG A 137 1.86 2.53 -9.69
CA ARG A 137 0.72 2.80 -8.80
C ARG A 137 -0.44 3.28 -9.66
N VAL A 138 -1.50 2.49 -9.75
CA VAL A 138 -2.66 2.78 -10.57
C VAL A 138 -3.84 3.08 -9.67
N VAL A 139 -4.47 4.24 -9.86
CA VAL A 139 -5.69 4.60 -9.14
C VAL A 139 -6.89 4.44 -10.05
N LEU A 140 -7.88 3.65 -9.61
CA LEU A 140 -9.13 3.46 -10.31
C LEU A 140 -10.23 4.32 -9.68
N ALA A 141 -11.04 4.93 -10.54
CA ALA A 141 -12.29 5.59 -10.18
C ALA A 141 -13.37 5.15 -11.15
N SER A 142 -14.53 4.71 -10.66
CA SER A 142 -15.66 4.44 -11.55
C SER A 142 -16.49 5.70 -11.77
N VAL A 143 -17.12 5.79 -12.94
CA VAL A 143 -18.02 6.92 -13.30
C VAL A 143 -19.16 7.14 -12.30
N THR A 144 -19.48 6.13 -11.48
CA THR A 144 -20.53 6.20 -10.45
C THR A 144 -20.11 6.91 -9.16
N GLU A 145 -18.84 7.33 -9.06
CA GLU A 145 -18.27 7.88 -7.81
C GLU A 145 -18.16 9.40 -7.79
N GLY A 146 -18.49 10.05 -8.91
CA GLY A 146 -18.46 11.51 -9.07
C GLY A 146 -17.09 12.07 -9.43
N GLU A 147 -17.13 13.27 -10.01
CA GLU A 147 -16.00 13.97 -10.61
C GLU A 147 -15.07 14.59 -9.57
N ASP A 148 -15.59 14.88 -8.37
CA ASP A 148 -14.86 15.53 -7.27
C ASP A 148 -13.97 14.57 -6.47
N LYS A 149 -13.97 13.29 -6.83
CA LYS A 149 -13.20 12.24 -6.17
C LYS A 149 -11.69 12.52 -6.10
N PRO A 150 -11.01 13.05 -7.14
CA PRO A 150 -9.60 13.40 -7.04
C PRO A 150 -9.32 14.42 -5.93
N LEU A 151 -10.20 15.42 -5.77
CA LEU A 151 -10.08 16.45 -4.74
C LEU A 151 -10.34 15.91 -3.33
N LYS A 152 -11.22 14.92 -3.19
CA LYS A 152 -11.51 14.25 -1.90
C LYS A 152 -10.41 13.30 -1.44
N TYR A 153 -9.67 12.70 -2.37
CA TYR A 153 -8.62 11.72 -2.07
C TYR A 153 -7.26 12.14 -2.67
N PRO A 154 -6.75 13.33 -2.32
CA PRO A 154 -5.62 13.95 -3.02
C PRO A 154 -4.33 13.12 -2.90
N THR A 155 -4.12 12.41 -1.79
CA THR A 155 -2.93 11.54 -1.62
C THR A 155 -2.94 10.36 -2.59
N ALA A 156 -4.09 9.72 -2.82
CA ALA A 156 -4.17 8.59 -3.74
C ALA A 156 -3.90 9.05 -5.18
N PHE A 157 -4.64 10.05 -5.64
CA PHE A 157 -4.50 10.57 -7.00
C PHE A 157 -3.17 11.29 -7.23
N GLY A 158 -2.66 12.00 -6.22
CA GLY A 158 -1.39 12.75 -6.25
C GLY A 158 -0.13 11.89 -6.25
N LEU A 159 -0.26 10.61 -5.90
CA LEU A 159 0.81 9.59 -5.98
C LEU A 159 0.62 8.61 -7.14
N ALA A 160 -0.47 8.72 -7.90
CA ALA A 160 -0.76 7.82 -9.01
C ALA A 160 0.22 8.03 -10.17
N HIS A 161 0.68 6.93 -10.74
CA HIS A 161 1.44 6.90 -12.00
C HIS A 161 0.50 6.82 -13.22
N LEU A 162 -0.71 6.28 -13.02
CA LEU A 162 -1.76 6.15 -14.02
C LEU A 162 -3.12 6.25 -13.31
N VAL A 163 -4.08 6.95 -13.90
CA VAL A 163 -5.47 6.97 -13.44
C VAL A 163 -6.35 6.24 -14.46
N VAL A 164 -7.18 5.34 -13.99
CA VAL A 164 -8.11 4.56 -14.82
C VAL A 164 -9.54 4.89 -14.41
N VAL A 165 -10.32 5.40 -15.36
CA VAL A 165 -11.76 5.60 -15.21
C VAL A 165 -12.48 4.34 -15.68
N THR A 166 -13.28 3.72 -14.82
CA THR A 166 -13.97 2.45 -15.10
C THR A 166 -15.48 2.62 -15.26
N LYS A 167 -16.10 1.60 -15.88
CA LYS A 167 -17.56 1.51 -16.11
C LYS A 167 -18.07 2.61 -17.05
N THR A 168 -17.29 2.99 -18.05
CA THR A 168 -17.64 4.05 -19.01
C THR A 168 -18.90 3.72 -19.82
N ASP A 169 -19.27 2.44 -19.90
CA ASP A 169 -20.52 1.98 -20.51
C ASP A 169 -21.80 2.54 -19.85
N ILE A 170 -21.71 3.03 -18.61
CA ILE A 170 -22.83 3.66 -17.89
C ILE A 170 -22.62 5.15 -17.61
N ALA A 171 -21.61 5.79 -18.21
CA ALA A 171 -21.27 7.19 -17.97
C ALA A 171 -22.45 8.13 -18.23
N GLU A 172 -23.16 7.95 -19.36
CA GLU A 172 -24.34 8.75 -19.69
C GLU A 172 -25.47 8.56 -18.65
N ALA A 173 -25.72 7.33 -18.22
CA ALA A 173 -26.78 7.01 -17.28
C ALA A 173 -26.57 7.65 -15.90
N VAL A 174 -25.31 7.90 -15.51
CA VAL A 174 -24.96 8.58 -14.26
C VAL A 174 -24.57 10.04 -14.45
N SER A 175 -24.71 10.57 -15.67
CA SER A 175 -24.36 11.95 -16.03
C SER A 175 -22.92 12.33 -15.69
N PHE A 176 -21.98 11.41 -15.93
CA PHE A 176 -20.57 11.63 -15.61
C PHE A 176 -19.93 12.69 -16.53
N ASP A 177 -19.35 13.74 -15.94
CA ASP A 177 -18.60 14.77 -16.66
C ASP A 177 -17.10 14.42 -16.68
N GLU A 178 -16.67 13.75 -17.75
CA GLU A 178 -15.26 13.39 -17.95
C GLU A 178 -14.33 14.62 -17.94
N LYS A 179 -14.79 15.75 -18.48
CA LYS A 179 -13.96 16.95 -18.57
C LYS A 179 -13.72 17.54 -17.19
N GLU A 180 -14.74 17.60 -16.34
CA GLU A 180 -14.61 18.03 -14.96
C GLU A 180 -13.71 17.07 -14.16
N PHE A 181 -13.90 15.74 -14.31
CA PHE A 181 -13.03 14.76 -13.65
C PHE A 181 -11.56 14.95 -14.05
N ARG A 182 -11.26 15.08 -15.34
CA ARG A 182 -9.90 15.32 -15.83
C ARG A 182 -9.32 16.63 -15.28
N ALA A 183 -10.11 17.69 -15.21
CA ALA A 183 -9.68 18.95 -14.61
C ALA A 183 -9.35 18.82 -13.11
N ASN A 184 -10.10 17.99 -12.38
CA ASN A 184 -9.83 17.70 -10.98
C ASN A 184 -8.58 16.83 -10.79
N VAL A 185 -8.35 15.85 -11.66
CA VAL A 185 -7.10 15.07 -11.66
C VAL A 185 -5.90 15.97 -11.96
N GLU A 186 -5.99 16.82 -12.97
CA GLU A 186 -4.90 17.73 -13.37
C GLU A 186 -4.52 18.69 -12.23
N GLN A 187 -5.48 19.15 -11.42
CA GLN A 187 -5.20 19.98 -10.25
C GLN A 187 -4.38 19.26 -9.17
N ILE A 188 -4.58 17.95 -9.01
CA ILE A 188 -3.96 17.15 -7.95
C ILE A 188 -2.64 16.52 -8.42
N ASN A 189 -2.59 16.05 -9.67
CA ASN A 189 -1.46 15.37 -10.26
C ASN A 189 -1.26 15.79 -11.72
N PRO A 190 -0.75 17.01 -11.97
CA PRO A 190 -0.57 17.55 -13.30
C PRO A 190 0.18 16.60 -14.25
N GLY A 191 -0.38 16.37 -15.43
CA GLY A 191 0.24 15.55 -16.48
C GLY A 191 0.11 14.04 -16.32
N VAL A 192 -0.54 13.53 -15.27
CA VAL A 192 -0.80 12.09 -15.15
C VAL A 192 -1.74 11.62 -16.26
N GLU A 193 -1.45 10.46 -16.85
CA GLU A 193 -2.32 9.86 -17.86
C GLU A 193 -3.65 9.42 -17.21
N VAL A 194 -4.77 9.75 -17.86
CA VAL A 194 -6.11 9.30 -17.49
C VAL A 194 -6.70 8.52 -18.66
N VAL A 195 -6.92 7.22 -18.46
CA VAL A 195 -7.49 6.30 -19.45
C VAL A 195 -8.90 5.87 -19.07
N LEU A 196 -9.73 5.57 -20.08
CA LEU A 196 -11.12 5.18 -19.93
C LEU A 196 -11.28 3.68 -20.22
N THR A 197 -12.08 3.00 -19.42
CA THR A 197 -12.29 1.55 -19.54
C THR A 197 -13.72 1.13 -19.22
N SER A 198 -14.17 0.08 -19.91
CA SER A 198 -15.35 -0.69 -19.53
C SER A 198 -15.08 -2.18 -19.71
N ALA A 199 -14.90 -2.90 -18.61
CA ALA A 199 -14.74 -4.35 -18.64
C ALA A 199 -15.97 -5.07 -19.22
N ARG A 200 -17.15 -4.45 -19.19
CA ARG A 200 -18.37 -4.99 -19.81
C ARG A 200 -18.40 -4.75 -21.31
N GLY A 201 -17.96 -3.56 -21.75
CA GLY A 201 -17.96 -3.15 -23.15
C GLY A 201 -16.70 -3.53 -23.94
N GLY A 202 -15.63 -3.98 -23.26
CA GLY A 202 -14.30 -4.21 -23.83
C GLY A 202 -13.54 -2.92 -24.16
N GLU A 203 -14.05 -1.76 -23.73
CA GLU A 203 -13.38 -0.48 -23.97
C GLU A 203 -12.13 -0.42 -23.09
N GLY A 204 -10.99 -0.12 -23.71
CA GLY A 204 -9.71 0.02 -23.02
C GLY A 204 -9.04 -1.31 -22.62
N ASP A 205 -9.53 -2.45 -23.11
CA ASP A 205 -8.92 -3.76 -22.88
C ASP A 205 -7.43 -3.75 -23.27
N GLY A 206 -6.57 -4.19 -22.35
CA GLY A 206 -5.14 -4.31 -22.58
C GLY A 206 -4.36 -3.01 -22.37
N LEU A 207 -5.02 -1.88 -22.13
CA LEU A 207 -4.32 -0.62 -21.86
C LEU A 207 -3.46 -0.74 -20.60
N LEU A 208 -4.01 -1.32 -19.53
CA LEU A 208 -3.27 -1.47 -18.28
C LEU A 208 -2.09 -2.43 -18.46
N LEU A 209 -2.30 -3.57 -19.13
CA LEU A 209 -1.24 -4.52 -19.46
C LEU A 209 -0.13 -3.87 -20.30
N ASP A 210 -0.47 -3.11 -21.33
CA ASP A 210 0.51 -2.47 -22.21
C ASP A 210 1.31 -1.39 -21.47
N ARG A 211 0.68 -0.58 -20.61
CA ARG A 211 1.39 0.40 -19.77
C ARG A 211 2.30 -0.30 -18.76
N ALA A 212 1.86 -1.41 -18.16
CA ALA A 212 2.67 -2.20 -17.25
C ALA A 212 3.90 -2.82 -17.93
N LEU A 213 3.74 -3.36 -19.14
CA LEU A 213 4.86 -3.86 -19.94
C LEU A 213 5.82 -2.74 -20.32
N ALA A 214 5.31 -1.60 -20.79
CA ALA A 214 6.14 -0.46 -21.17
C ALA A 214 6.98 0.06 -19.98
N ALA A 215 6.38 0.17 -18.79
CA ALA A 215 7.07 0.55 -17.57
C ALA A 215 8.16 -0.47 -17.20
N ARG A 216 7.86 -1.78 -17.28
CA ARG A 216 8.85 -2.85 -17.08
C ARG A 216 10.01 -2.75 -18.07
N ASP A 217 9.71 -2.40 -19.33
CA ASP A 217 10.67 -2.26 -20.42
C ASP A 217 11.44 -0.92 -20.39
N GLY A 218 11.30 -0.14 -19.32
CA GLY A 218 12.07 1.08 -19.08
C GLY A 218 11.49 2.33 -19.73
N THR A 219 10.24 2.28 -20.24
CA THR A 219 9.53 3.49 -20.64
C THR A 219 9.35 4.38 -19.41
N PRO A 220 9.69 5.69 -19.49
CA PRO A 220 9.50 6.59 -18.38
C PRO A 220 8.04 6.62 -17.92
N VAL A 221 7.84 6.41 -16.62
CA VAL A 221 6.55 6.51 -15.96
C VAL A 221 6.38 7.95 -15.48
N HIS A 222 5.13 8.44 -15.47
CA HIS A 222 4.77 9.72 -14.85
C HIS A 222 5.40 9.86 -13.46
N ILE A 223 5.97 11.02 -13.12
CA ILE A 223 6.55 11.26 -11.79
C ILE A 223 5.52 12.05 -10.97
N PRO A 224 4.87 11.44 -9.96
CA PRO A 224 3.85 12.12 -9.20
C PRO A 224 4.40 13.36 -8.48
N VAL A 225 3.57 14.40 -8.32
CA VAL A 225 4.03 15.64 -7.66
C VAL A 225 4.28 15.41 -6.17
N MET A 226 3.52 14.51 -5.55
CA MET A 226 3.59 14.26 -4.11
C MET A 226 4.79 13.41 -3.66
N THR A 227 5.42 12.63 -4.56
CA THR A 227 6.65 11.89 -4.25
C THR A 227 7.85 12.81 -4.00
N ARG A 228 7.79 14.09 -4.43
CA ARG A 228 8.88 15.05 -4.22
C ARG A 228 8.98 15.59 -2.79
N LYS A 229 7.95 15.43 -1.95
CA LYS A 229 7.92 16.00 -0.60
C LYS A 229 8.47 15.08 0.51
N SER A 230 8.66 13.79 0.23
CA SER A 230 9.16 12.79 1.20
C SER A 230 10.69 12.74 1.33
N HIS A 231 11.44 13.45 0.48
CA HIS A 231 12.91 13.49 0.51
C HIS A 231 13.50 14.79 1.11
N HIS A 232 12.83 15.43 2.07
CA HIS A 232 13.56 16.33 2.97
C HIS A 232 14.23 15.50 4.06
N VAL A 233 15.31 14.81 3.66
CA VAL A 233 16.38 14.43 4.57
C VAL A 233 16.89 15.74 5.18
N HIS A 234 16.97 15.77 6.50
CA HIS A 234 17.71 16.79 7.22
C HIS A 234 19.15 16.79 6.70
N ASP A 235 19.50 17.74 5.83
CA ASP A 235 20.89 18.09 5.60
C ASP A 235 21.46 18.52 6.96
N ALA A 236 22.21 17.61 7.56
CA ALA A 236 23.16 17.95 8.59
C ALA A 236 24.18 18.88 7.92
N GLU A 237 24.13 20.16 8.23
CA GLU A 237 25.18 21.08 7.85
C GLU A 237 26.48 20.64 8.53
N ASP A 238 27.41 20.22 7.67
CA ASP A 238 28.78 19.86 7.96
C ASP A 238 29.52 20.99 8.67
N GLY A 239 30.49 20.55 9.47
CA GLY A 239 31.32 21.36 10.34
C GLY A 239 32.00 22.55 9.66
N GLN A 240 32.09 23.62 10.45
CA GLN A 240 33.03 24.70 10.22
C GLN A 240 34.05 24.69 11.37
N PRO A 241 35.36 24.52 11.10
CA PRO A 241 36.38 24.59 12.12
C PRO A 241 36.76 26.06 12.32
N CYS A 242 36.71 26.52 13.56
CA CYS A 242 37.24 27.83 13.94
C CYS A 242 38.21 27.67 15.11
N ASP A 243 39.36 28.28 14.90
CA ASP A 243 40.65 28.17 15.56
C ASP A 243 40.72 28.84 16.96
N GLU A 244 41.83 28.57 17.64
CA GLU A 244 42.22 28.87 19.02
C GLU A 244 42.12 30.34 19.48
N GLY A 245 41.92 30.55 20.80
CA GLY A 245 42.30 31.81 21.46
C GLY A 245 41.74 32.09 22.86
N HIS A 246 42.61 31.93 23.88
CA HIS A 246 42.67 32.67 25.17
C HIS A 246 41.92 32.19 26.44
N THR A 247 42.65 31.39 27.23
CA THR A 247 43.10 31.55 28.64
C THR A 247 42.31 32.29 29.74
N HIS A 248 42.46 31.70 30.95
CA HIS A 248 42.25 32.15 32.36
C HIS A 248 40.96 31.63 33.02
N THR A 249 40.91 30.98 34.21
CA THR A 249 41.86 30.79 35.32
C THR A 249 41.32 29.72 36.31
N ALA A 250 42.24 29.06 37.04
CA ALA A 250 42.14 28.25 38.28
C ALA A 250 41.03 28.62 39.31
N ALA A 251 40.54 27.79 40.25
CA ALA A 251 40.70 26.38 40.65
C ALA A 251 39.61 26.04 41.76
N PRO A 252 39.79 25.12 42.75
CA PRO A 252 39.01 23.88 42.86
C PRO A 252 38.22 23.71 44.18
N SER A 253 37.36 22.69 44.31
CA SER A 253 37.09 22.06 45.62
C SER A 253 36.46 20.68 45.53
N HIS A 254 37.08 19.74 46.26
CA HIS A 254 36.68 18.37 46.57
C HIS A 254 35.32 18.23 47.28
N GLY A 255 34.77 17.02 47.24
CA GLY A 255 33.75 16.56 48.18
C GLY A 255 33.13 15.21 47.82
N GLU A 256 33.85 14.12 48.12
CA GLU A 256 33.26 12.78 48.24
C GLU A 256 32.27 12.76 49.42
N HIS A 257 31.12 12.12 49.27
CA HIS A 257 30.43 11.45 50.38
C HIS A 257 29.59 10.29 49.86
N SER A 258 30.04 9.09 50.20
CA SER A 258 29.28 7.85 50.26
C SER A 258 28.35 7.88 51.47
N HIS A 259 27.17 7.25 51.37
CA HIS A 259 26.59 6.50 52.48
C HIS A 259 25.61 5.45 51.93
N ALA A 260 25.96 4.20 52.21
CA ALA A 260 25.09 3.04 52.15
C ALA A 260 24.12 3.05 53.34
N GLY A 261 22.96 2.40 53.16
CA GLY A 261 21.98 2.14 54.21
C GLY A 261 20.99 1.09 53.75
N GLU A 262 21.34 -0.18 53.94
CA GLU A 262 20.46 -1.34 53.85
C GLU A 262 19.32 -1.21 54.87
N HIS A 263 18.10 -1.63 54.51
CA HIS A 263 17.20 -2.31 55.44
C HIS A 263 16.36 -3.37 54.73
N THR A 264 16.42 -4.55 55.31
CA THR A 264 15.85 -5.85 54.97
C THR A 264 14.37 -5.99 55.38
N HIS A 265 13.54 -6.56 54.47
CA HIS A 265 12.54 -7.67 54.58
C HIS A 265 11.66 -7.90 55.85
N PRO A 266 10.64 -8.82 55.92
CA PRO A 266 9.89 -9.63 54.92
C PRO A 266 8.35 -9.80 55.20
N HIS A 267 7.71 -10.68 54.38
CA HIS A 267 6.46 -11.47 54.60
C HIS A 267 5.11 -10.76 54.29
N ARG A 268 4.07 -11.36 53.66
CA ARG A 268 3.56 -12.75 53.67
C ARG A 268 2.48 -12.93 52.55
N ALA A 269 2.51 -14.04 51.80
CA ALA A 269 1.35 -14.66 51.11
C ALA A 269 0.74 -15.75 52.04
N PRO A 270 -0.41 -16.44 51.81
CA PRO A 270 -1.12 -16.73 50.55
C PRO A 270 -2.68 -16.85 50.65
N GLY A 271 -3.37 -17.24 49.56
CA GLY A 271 -4.66 -17.96 49.63
C GLY A 271 -5.69 -17.64 48.52
N GLY A 272 -5.92 -18.61 47.62
CA GLY A 272 -7.06 -18.65 46.67
C GLY A 272 -8.39 -19.06 47.37
N PRO A 273 -9.47 -19.50 46.66
CA PRO A 273 -9.43 -20.38 45.49
C PRO A 273 -10.43 -20.06 44.34
N ALA A 274 -10.35 -20.90 43.32
CA ALA A 274 -11.15 -20.99 42.11
C ALA A 274 -12.59 -21.47 42.31
N HIS A 275 -13.48 -21.14 41.38
CA HIS A 275 -14.71 -21.89 41.08
C HIS A 275 -14.86 -22.10 39.57
N THR A 276 -14.90 -23.37 39.21
CA THR A 276 -15.34 -23.95 37.93
C THR A 276 -16.83 -24.31 38.01
N ALA A 277 -17.60 -24.08 36.95
CA ALA A 277 -18.72 -24.94 36.54
C ALA A 277 -19.25 -24.57 35.14
N ASP A 278 -19.29 -25.58 34.28
CA ASP A 278 -20.07 -25.79 33.03
C ASP A 278 -20.71 -27.19 33.23
N PRO A 279 -21.64 -27.77 32.44
CA PRO A 279 -22.46 -27.30 31.29
C PRO A 279 -23.97 -27.67 31.39
N ASP A 280 -24.80 -27.29 30.40
CA ASP A 280 -25.73 -28.21 29.68
C ASP A 280 -26.72 -27.52 28.71
N THR A 281 -26.59 -27.92 27.44
CA THR A 281 -27.55 -28.28 26.38
C THR A 281 -29.07 -28.04 26.54
N VAL A 282 -29.74 -27.49 25.50
CA VAL A 282 -30.96 -28.06 24.82
C VAL A 282 -31.16 -27.42 23.42
N ALA A 283 -31.45 -28.28 22.44
CA ALA A 283 -31.82 -27.99 21.04
C ALA A 283 -33.32 -27.64 20.85
N SER A 284 -33.70 -26.95 19.76
CA SER A 284 -34.75 -27.39 18.81
C SER A 284 -35.09 -26.34 17.73
N SER A 285 -35.32 -26.88 16.54
CA SER A 285 -35.87 -26.39 15.27
C SER A 285 -37.17 -25.58 15.26
N ARG A 286 -37.39 -24.84 14.15
CA ARG A 286 -38.64 -24.51 13.37
C ARG A 286 -38.45 -23.11 12.75
N SER A 287 -38.76 -22.77 11.50
CA SER A 287 -39.46 -23.39 10.35
C SER A 287 -38.93 -22.73 9.07
#